data_AF-A0A3N5N2D6-F1
#
_entry.id   AF-A0A3N5N2D6-F1
#
_cell.length_a   1.000
_cell.length_b   1.000
_cell.length_c   1.000
_cell.angle_alpha   90.00
_cell.angle_beta   90.00
_cell.angle_gamma   90.00
#
_symmetry.space_group_name_H-M   'P 1'
#
loop_
_entity.id
_entity.type
_entity.pdbx_description
1 polymer ?
#
loop_
_entity_poly.entity_id
_entity_poly.type
_entity_poly.pdbx_seq_one_letter_code
_entity_poly.pdbx_strand_id
1 'polypeptide(L)' 'MAWFKKSKELKAEKKIKIPEGLWVKCDSCKEIIYKKEIDKNLKICP' A
#
# COMPACT_ATOMS: atom_id res chain seq x y z
N MET A 1 41.18 -19.08 -11.67
CA MET A 1 40.41 -18.04 -12.39
C MET A 1 38.94 -18.24 -12.05
N ALA A 2 38.40 -17.50 -11.08
CA ALA A 2 37.01 -17.67 -10.63
C ALA A 2 36.06 -16.91 -11.57
N TRP A 3 35.35 -17.65 -12.42
CA TRP A 3 34.52 -17.14 -13.54
C TRP A 3 33.09 -16.70 -13.16
N PHE A 4 32.61 -16.91 -11.93
CA PHE A 4 31.22 -16.55 -11.62
C PHE A 4 31.11 -15.78 -10.31
N LYS A 5 31.27 -14.45 -10.39
CA LYS A 5 30.88 -13.52 -9.33
C LYS A 5 29.37 -13.30 -9.40
N LYS A 6 28.64 -13.89 -8.45
CA LYS A 6 27.21 -13.61 -8.24
C LYS A 6 27.07 -12.18 -7.74
N SER A 7 26.56 -11.28 -8.58
CA SER A 7 26.17 -9.92 -8.21
C SER A 7 24.90 -9.95 -7.36
N LYS A 8 25.08 -10.20 -6.07
CA LYS A 8 24.17 -9.71 -5.02
C LYS A 8 24.62 -8.26 -4.80
N GLU A 9 23.81 -7.22 -4.84
CA GLU A 9 22.46 -7.07 -4.33
C GLU A 9 21.67 -6.07 -5.19
N LEU A 10 20.45 -6.45 -5.53
CA LEU A 10 19.49 -5.58 -6.20
C LEU A 10 19.21 -4.36 -5.31
N LYS A 11 19.67 -3.20 -5.79
CA LYS A 11 19.16 -1.84 -5.53
C LYS A 11 18.53 -1.64 -4.15
N ALA A 12 19.31 -1.04 -3.25
CA ALA A 12 18.84 -0.38 -2.05
C ALA A 12 17.54 0.39 -2.33
N GLU A 13 16.46 -0.15 -1.76
CA GLU A 13 15.44 0.61 -1.06
C GLU A 13 15.06 1.96 -1.69
N LYS A 14 14.52 1.94 -2.91
CA LYS A 14 13.39 2.85 -3.14
C LYS A 14 12.29 2.33 -2.24
N LYS A 15 12.28 2.78 -0.97
CA LYS A 15 11.10 2.74 -0.11
C LYS A 15 10.04 3.50 -0.89
N ILE A 16 9.32 2.78 -1.74
CA ILE A 16 8.07 3.23 -2.32
C ILE A 16 7.31 3.64 -1.08
N LYS A 17 7.16 4.96 -0.88
CA LYS A 17 6.24 5.49 0.10
C LYS A 17 4.88 5.07 -0.41
N ILE A 18 4.50 3.80 -0.20
CA ILE A 18 3.11 3.38 -0.31
C ILE A 18 2.41 4.38 0.59
N PRO A 19 1.53 5.23 0.05
CA PRO A 19 0.82 6.18 0.88
C PRO A 19 -0.03 5.35 1.83
N GLU A 20 0.41 5.25 3.08
CA GLU A 20 -0.33 4.58 4.13
C GLU A 20 -1.71 5.26 4.23
N GLY A 21 -2.77 4.45 4.33
CA GLY A 21 -4.13 4.96 4.47
C GLY A 21 -4.99 4.98 3.19
N LEU A 22 -4.72 4.10 2.22
CA LEU A 22 -5.63 3.87 1.09
C LEU A 22 -6.91 3.11 1.50
N TRP A 23 -6.84 2.30 2.54
CA TRP A 23 -7.93 1.45 3.01
C TRP A 23 -8.37 1.86 4.40
N VAL A 24 -9.68 1.90 4.62
CA VAL A 24 -10.31 2.21 5.91
C VAL A 24 -11.36 1.15 6.20
N LYS A 25 -11.41 0.69 7.44
CA LYS A 25 -12.48 -0.20 7.90
C LYS A 25 -13.66 0.66 8.33
N CYS A 26 -14.85 0.38 7.82
CA CYS A 26 -16.04 1.05 8.31
C CYS A 26 -16.55 0.37 9.59
N ASP A 27 -16.83 1.14 10.65
CA ASP A 27 -17.36 0.59 11.89
C ASP A 27 -18.83 0.14 11.78
N SER A 28 -19.60 0.70 10.84
CA SER A 28 -21.02 0.36 10.63
C SER A 28 -21.19 -0.97 9.87
N CYS A 29 -20.53 -1.10 8.72
CA CYS A 29 -20.69 -2.23 7.80
C CYS A 29 -19.54 -3.26 7.91
N LYS A 30 -18.47 -2.96 8.68
CA LYS A 30 -17.26 -3.80 8.89
C LYS A 30 -16.47 -4.14 7.62
N GLU A 31 -16.82 -3.53 6.50
CA GLU A 31 -16.13 -3.69 5.22
C GLU A 31 -14.86 -2.83 5.13
N ILE A 32 -13.92 -3.30 4.30
CA ILE A 32 -12.68 -2.58 3.97
C ILE A 32 -12.96 -1.75 2.73
N ILE A 33 -13.04 -0.44 2.89
CA ILE A 33 -13.44 0.50 1.83
C ILE A 33 -12.24 1.38 1.48
N TYR A 34 -12.18 1.80 0.23
CA TYR A 34 -11.17 2.74 -0.23
C TYR A 34 -11.41 4.13 0.36
N LYS A 35 -10.38 4.73 0.97
CA LYS A 35 -10.51 6.02 1.68
C LYS A 35 -11.03 7.15 0.80
N LYS A 36 -10.69 7.15 -0.51
CA LYS A 36 -11.21 8.17 -1.44
C LYS A 36 -12.69 8.00 -1.75
N GLU A 37 -13.23 6.79 -1.66
CA GLU A 37 -14.67 6.55 -1.88
C GLU A 37 -15.47 7.04 -0.68
N ILE A 38 -15.02 6.71 0.53
CA ILE A 38 -15.61 7.24 1.77
C ILE A 38 -15.57 8.77 1.80
N ASP A 39 -14.45 9.38 1.41
CA ASP A 39 -14.29 10.84 1.39
C ASP A 39 -15.25 11.52 0.39
N LYS A 40 -15.41 10.93 -0.81
CA LYS A 40 -16.41 11.35 -1.80
C LYS A 40 -17.83 11.22 -1.30
N ASN A 41 -18.11 10.18 -0.51
CA ASN A 41 -19.43 9.93 0.06
C ASN A 41 -19.65 10.63 1.41
N LEU A 42 -18.86 11.66 1.74
CA LEU A 42 -18.95 12.46 2.98
C LEU A 42 -18.85 11.62 4.27
N LYS A 43 -18.05 10.56 4.25
CA LYS A 43 -17.87 9.59 5.34
C LYS A 43 -19.10 8.74 5.66
N ILE A 44 -20.02 8.61 4.72
CA ILE A 44 -21.19 7.73 4.83
C ILE A 44 -20.81 6.37 4.23
N CYS A 45 -21.05 5.26 4.96
CA CYS A 45 -20.85 3.92 4.40
C CYS A 45 -21.79 3.78 3.18
N PRO A 46 -21.29 3.33 2.02
CA PRO A 46 -22.13 2.94 0.91
C PRO A 46 -23.10 1.81 1.28
#